data_AF-A0A6A5H8B7-F1
#
_entry.id   AF-A0A6A5H8B7-F1
#
_cell.length_a   1.000
_cell.length_b   1.000
_cell.length_c   1.000
_cell.angle_alpha   90.00
_cell.angle_beta   90.00
_cell.angle_gamma   90.00
#
_symmetry.space_group_name_H-M   'P 1'
#
loop_
_entity.id
_entity.type
_entity.pdbx_description
1 polymer ?
#
loop_
_entity_poly.entity_id
_entity_poly.type
_entity_poly.pdbx_seq_one_letter_code
_entity_poly.pdbx_strand_id
1 'polypeptide(L)'
;MSIIDFISSRQSEIKEPFVGGKDLSDRKVIGIFTKLRVTEHLALCHQFSELPSIPLNHSKSIEIWNSSWITTEHLNLMKHCIVIRLNQSKLTENDMTLFLNDWKSGTFPNLQYSSTKSSLLSKTFTAFGLPSLQDTVNPQDHRRTVLGYLRSVYGSVNVQKDDGVSCCSSSFLH
;
A
#
# COMPACT_ATOMS: atom_id res chain seq x y z
N MET A 1 11.89 -30.32 -9.22
CA MET A 1 10.79 -29.38 -9.58
C MET A 1 10.43 -28.61 -8.31
N SER A 2 10.44 -27.27 -8.33
CA SER A 2 10.05 -26.50 -7.14
C SER A 2 8.52 -26.45 -6.99
N ILE A 3 8.03 -26.13 -5.79
CA ILE A 3 6.58 -25.94 -5.56
C ILE A 3 6.02 -24.82 -6.45
N ILE A 4 6.81 -23.78 -6.71
CA ILE A 4 6.42 -22.68 -7.60
C ILE A 4 6.31 -23.15 -9.05
N ASP A 5 7.24 -23.99 -9.53
CA ASP A 5 7.13 -24.56 -10.89
C ASP A 5 5.87 -25.41 -11.04
N PHE A 6 5.56 -26.22 -10.03
CA PHE A 6 4.34 -27.03 -10.01
C PHE A 6 3.08 -26.16 -10.04
N ILE A 7 2.99 -25.14 -9.20
CA ILE A 7 1.86 -24.19 -9.16
C ILE A 7 1.74 -23.47 -10.51
N SER A 8 2.82 -22.89 -11.02
CA SER A 8 2.84 -22.12 -12.27
C SER A 8 2.58 -22.98 -13.51
N SER A 9 2.81 -24.30 -13.45
CA SER A 9 2.41 -25.21 -14.54
C SER A 9 0.91 -25.41 -14.65
N ARG A 10 0.13 -25.06 -13.62
CA ARG A 10 -1.32 -25.28 -13.55
C ARG A 10 -2.14 -24.01 -13.58
N GLN A 11 -1.56 -22.88 -13.21
CA GLN A 11 -2.21 -21.59 -13.22
C GLN A 11 -1.21 -20.48 -13.54
N SER A 12 -1.67 -19.47 -14.26
CA SER A 12 -0.94 -18.24 -14.55
C SER A 12 -1.35 -17.08 -13.62
N GLU A 13 -2.36 -17.29 -12.79
CA GLU A 13 -2.93 -16.29 -11.89
C GLU A 13 -3.03 -16.84 -10.47
N ILE A 14 -2.97 -15.93 -9.51
CA ILE A 14 -3.23 -16.23 -8.11
C ILE A 14 -3.98 -15.04 -7.48
N LYS A 15 -5.01 -15.34 -6.68
CA LYS A 15 -5.86 -14.28 -6.13
C LYS A 15 -5.17 -13.55 -4.99
N GLU A 16 -4.76 -14.28 -3.96
CA GLU A 16 -4.33 -13.69 -2.67
C GLU A 16 -3.06 -14.35 -2.12
N PRO A 17 -1.90 -14.25 -2.78
CA PRO A 17 -0.66 -14.81 -2.25
C PRO A 17 -0.13 -13.99 -1.06
N PHE A 18 0.32 -14.71 -0.04
CA PHE A 18 1.24 -14.19 0.96
C PHE A 18 2.63 -14.76 0.70
N VAL A 19 3.61 -13.89 0.41
CA VAL A 19 5.00 -14.30 0.14
C VAL A 19 5.91 -13.67 1.19
N GLY A 20 6.57 -14.52 1.98
CA GLY A 20 7.57 -14.11 2.96
C GLY A 20 8.26 -15.32 3.61
N GLY A 21 9.38 -15.08 4.27
CA GLY A 21 10.18 -16.13 4.93
C GLY A 21 11.65 -15.75 5.05
N LYS A 22 12.32 -16.22 6.10
CA LYS A 22 13.72 -15.86 6.41
C LYS A 22 14.73 -16.36 5.38
N ASP A 23 14.44 -17.49 4.72
CA ASP A 23 15.39 -18.17 3.83
C ASP A 23 14.98 -18.10 2.34
N LEU A 24 14.09 -17.16 1.99
CA LEU A 24 13.74 -16.89 0.60
C LEU A 24 14.77 -15.95 -0.01
N SER A 25 15.33 -16.33 -1.16
CA SER A 25 16.18 -15.43 -1.93
C SER A 25 15.35 -14.50 -2.81
N ASP A 26 15.88 -13.31 -3.10
CA ASP A 26 15.27 -12.32 -3.99
C ASP A 26 14.83 -12.96 -5.33
N ARG A 27 15.70 -13.78 -5.92
CA ARG A 27 15.42 -14.51 -7.18
C ARG A 27 14.20 -15.41 -7.08
N LYS A 28 14.00 -16.11 -5.95
CA LYS A 28 12.84 -16.98 -5.76
C LYS A 28 11.56 -16.15 -5.64
N VAL A 29 11.60 -15.06 -4.86
CA VAL A 29 10.44 -14.18 -4.66
C VAL A 29 10.04 -13.50 -5.96
N ILE A 30 11.00 -12.90 -6.68
CA ILE A 30 10.76 -12.29 -8.00
C ILE A 30 10.24 -13.35 -8.98
N GLY A 31 10.84 -14.54 -8.97
CA GLY A 31 10.43 -15.67 -9.82
C GLY A 31 8.98 -16.14 -9.61
N ILE A 32 8.37 -15.88 -8.46
CA ILE A 32 6.94 -16.13 -8.22
C ILE A 32 6.11 -15.13 -9.04
N PHE A 33 6.40 -13.84 -8.91
CA PHE A 33 5.63 -12.77 -9.53
C PHE A 33 5.87 -12.63 -11.04
N THR A 34 6.95 -13.20 -11.58
CA THR A 34 7.14 -13.31 -13.04
C THR A 34 6.31 -14.44 -13.66
N LYS A 35 5.96 -15.47 -12.89
CA LYS A 35 5.19 -16.63 -13.37
C LYS A 35 3.70 -16.53 -13.04
N LEU A 36 3.33 -15.83 -11.98
CA LEU A 36 1.97 -15.73 -11.48
C LEU A 36 1.53 -14.27 -11.39
N ARG A 37 0.45 -13.95 -12.10
CA ARG A 37 -0.21 -12.64 -12.01
C ARG A 37 -1.12 -12.60 -10.77
N VAL A 38 -0.93 -11.60 -9.92
CA VAL A 38 -1.74 -11.40 -8.71
C VAL A 38 -2.95 -10.52 -8.99
N THR A 39 -4.17 -11.04 -8.77
CA THR A 39 -5.41 -10.36 -9.21
C THR A 39 -6.22 -9.70 -8.10
N GLU A 40 -6.19 -10.20 -6.86
CA GLU A 40 -6.99 -9.65 -5.76
C GLU A 40 -6.12 -8.95 -4.70
N HIS A 41 -5.28 -9.69 -3.99
CA HIS A 41 -4.50 -9.18 -2.85
C HIS A 41 -3.04 -9.64 -2.90
N LEU A 42 -2.11 -8.71 -3.09
CA LEU A 42 -0.68 -8.98 -2.99
C LEU A 42 -0.21 -8.69 -1.56
N ALA A 43 0.26 -9.72 -0.85
CA ALA A 43 0.93 -9.58 0.44
C ALA A 43 2.40 -10.02 0.36
N LEU A 44 3.32 -9.11 0.68
CA LEU A 44 4.75 -9.32 0.53
C LEU A 44 5.55 -8.90 1.76
N CYS A 45 6.17 -9.88 2.42
CA CYS A 45 7.06 -9.70 3.55
C CYS A 45 8.45 -10.25 3.20
N HIS A 46 9.18 -9.52 2.35
CA HIS A 46 10.52 -9.88 1.91
C HIS A 46 11.41 -8.63 1.81
N GLN A 47 12.61 -8.69 2.39
CA GLN A 47 13.58 -7.60 2.30
C GLN A 47 14.52 -7.87 1.13
N PHE A 48 14.33 -7.13 0.04
CA PHE A 48 15.20 -7.25 -1.13
C PHE A 48 16.55 -6.57 -0.90
N SER A 49 17.59 -7.19 -1.44
CA SER A 49 18.94 -6.62 -1.48
C SER A 49 19.10 -5.63 -2.65
N GLU A 50 18.35 -5.84 -3.73
CA GLU A 50 18.32 -4.99 -4.92
C GLU A 50 16.89 -4.57 -5.28
N LEU A 51 16.71 -3.60 -6.17
CA LEU A 51 15.38 -3.16 -6.61
C LEU A 51 14.64 -4.32 -7.31
N PRO A 52 13.50 -4.79 -6.79
CA PRO A 52 12.79 -5.91 -7.40
C PRO A 52 11.92 -5.46 -8.58
N SER A 53 11.84 -6.30 -9.61
CA SER A 53 10.88 -6.14 -10.71
C SER A 53 9.62 -6.96 -10.41
N ILE A 54 8.69 -6.37 -9.65
CA ILE A 54 7.41 -6.99 -9.28
C ILE A 54 6.27 -6.17 -9.91
N PRO A 55 5.35 -6.80 -10.68
CA PRO A 55 4.17 -6.12 -11.20
C PRO A 55 3.22 -5.69 -10.08
N LEU A 56 2.92 -4.39 -9.97
CA LEU A 56 2.02 -3.81 -8.97
C LEU A 56 0.69 -3.31 -9.57
N ASN A 57 0.53 -3.43 -10.89
CA ASN A 57 -0.56 -2.85 -11.67
C ASN A 57 -1.79 -3.76 -11.84
N HIS A 58 -1.83 -4.93 -11.20
CA HIS A 58 -2.90 -5.92 -11.39
C HIS A 58 -3.75 -6.18 -10.15
N SER A 59 -3.19 -6.01 -8.95
CA SER A 59 -3.88 -6.35 -7.70
C SER A 59 -4.80 -5.23 -7.23
N LYS A 60 -5.95 -5.56 -6.66
CA LYS A 60 -6.86 -4.56 -6.05
C LYS A 60 -6.38 -4.08 -4.68
N SER A 61 -5.63 -4.92 -3.99
CA SER A 61 -5.05 -4.63 -2.68
C SER A 61 -3.58 -4.98 -2.69
N ILE A 62 -2.76 -4.10 -2.12
CA ILE A 62 -1.32 -4.30 -1.97
C ILE A 62 -0.94 -4.07 -0.51
N GLU A 63 -0.22 -5.02 0.07
CA GLU A 63 0.38 -4.93 1.40
C GLU A 63 1.85 -5.37 1.34
N ILE A 64 2.76 -4.43 1.58
CA ILE A 64 4.21 -4.68 1.52
C ILE A 64 4.82 -4.26 2.85
N TRP A 65 5.40 -5.23 3.57
CA TRP A 65 5.96 -4.99 4.91
C TRP A 65 7.36 -4.38 4.90
N ASN A 66 8.17 -4.70 3.89
CA ASN A 66 9.52 -4.19 3.71
C ASN A 66 9.53 -3.35 2.42
N SER A 67 8.84 -2.21 2.46
CA SER A 67 8.56 -1.38 1.28
C SER A 67 9.59 -0.27 1.02
N SER A 68 10.82 -0.43 1.51
CA SER A 68 11.90 0.58 1.36
C SER A 68 12.31 0.85 -0.09
N TRP A 69 11.96 -0.04 -1.01
CA TRP A 69 12.19 0.06 -2.45
C TRP A 69 11.04 0.75 -3.22
N ILE A 70 9.91 1.02 -2.56
CA ILE A 70 8.77 1.69 -3.18
C ILE A 70 9.07 3.18 -3.35
N THR A 71 8.80 3.69 -4.55
CA THR A 71 8.94 5.09 -4.95
C THR A 71 7.60 5.66 -5.42
N THR A 72 7.55 6.95 -5.74
CA THR A 72 6.37 7.59 -6.37
C THR A 72 6.02 6.96 -7.72
N GLU A 73 7.01 6.51 -8.50
CA GLU A 73 6.77 5.76 -9.74
C GLU A 73 6.03 4.44 -9.48
N HIS A 74 6.41 3.71 -8.42
CA HIS A 74 5.70 2.50 -8.02
C HIS A 74 4.28 2.80 -7.52
N LEU A 75 4.09 3.88 -6.76
CA LEU A 75 2.74 4.33 -6.35
C LEU A 75 1.85 4.65 -7.56
N ASN A 76 2.41 5.22 -8.63
CA ASN A 76 1.68 5.48 -9.87
C ASN A 76 1.19 4.20 -10.57
N LEU A 77 1.89 3.07 -10.39
CA LEU A 77 1.43 1.77 -10.87
C LEU A 77 0.27 1.20 -10.04
N MET A 78 -0.02 1.76 -8.87
CA MET A 78 -1.07 1.30 -7.95
C MET A 78 -2.37 2.11 -8.04
N LYS A 79 -2.55 2.98 -9.06
CA LYS A 79 -3.72 3.88 -9.16
C LYS A 79 -5.08 3.18 -9.18
N HIS A 80 -5.14 1.95 -9.66
CA HIS A 80 -6.35 1.12 -9.68
C HIS A 80 -6.65 0.46 -8.33
N CYS A 81 -5.70 0.46 -7.38
CA CYS A 81 -5.85 -0.19 -6.08
C CYS A 81 -6.93 0.47 -5.22
N ILE A 82 -7.63 -0.37 -4.47
CA ILE A 82 -8.60 0.02 -3.44
C ILE A 82 -7.91 0.15 -2.09
N VAL A 83 -6.87 -0.66 -1.86
CA VAL A 83 -6.12 -0.73 -0.60
C VAL A 83 -4.62 -0.70 -0.90
N ILE A 84 -3.90 0.24 -0.26
CA ILE A 84 -2.44 0.30 -0.30
C ILE A 84 -1.92 0.33 1.14
N ARG A 85 -1.08 -0.64 1.52
CA ARG A 85 -0.41 -0.66 2.82
C ARG A 85 1.08 -0.89 2.66
N LEU A 86 1.86 0.08 3.12
CA LEU A 86 3.31 0.10 2.98
C LEU A 86 3.92 0.27 4.37
N ASN A 87 4.67 -0.73 4.84
CA ASN A 87 5.43 -0.64 6.08
C ASN A 87 6.94 -0.57 5.78
N GLN A 88 7.70 0.02 6.70
CA GLN A 88 9.15 0.21 6.56
C GLN A 88 9.54 0.86 5.21
N SER A 89 8.73 1.82 4.76
CA SER A 89 9.03 2.55 3.52
C SER A 89 10.13 3.59 3.76
N LYS A 90 10.66 4.11 2.64
CA LYS A 90 11.55 5.28 2.61
C LYS A 90 10.89 6.47 1.88
N LEU A 91 9.56 6.48 1.81
CA LEU A 91 8.82 7.59 1.21
C LEU A 91 9.01 8.83 2.08
N THR A 92 9.47 9.91 1.45
CA THR A 92 9.70 11.20 2.12
C THR A 92 8.38 11.94 2.34
N GLU A 93 8.41 13.02 3.12
CA GLU A 93 7.26 13.93 3.27
C GLU A 93 6.83 14.53 1.92
N ASN A 94 7.77 14.81 1.01
CA ASN A 94 7.48 15.28 -0.34
C ASN A 94 6.75 14.21 -1.17
N ASP A 95 7.23 12.96 -1.13
CA ASP A 95 6.58 11.85 -1.83
C ASP A 95 5.15 11.62 -1.33
N MET A 96 4.95 11.67 -0.01
CA MET A 96 3.63 11.53 0.59
C MET A 96 2.72 12.71 0.27
N THR A 97 3.25 13.94 0.23
CA THR A 97 2.48 15.13 -0.17
C THR A 97 1.98 15.01 -1.61
N LEU A 98 2.85 14.58 -2.54
CA LEU A 98 2.48 14.34 -3.93
C LEU A 98 1.40 13.25 -4.03
N PHE A 99 1.62 12.11 -3.38
CA PHE A 99 0.64 11.00 -3.36
C PHE A 99 -0.74 11.45 -2.82
N LEU A 100 -0.76 12.20 -1.73
CA LEU A 100 -1.99 12.69 -1.12
C LEU A 100 -2.71 13.72 -2.00
N ASN A 101 -1.98 14.62 -2.65
CA ASN A 101 -2.54 15.59 -3.59
C ASN A 101 -3.11 14.89 -4.84
N ASP A 102 -2.40 13.90 -5.38
CA ASP A 102 -2.89 13.08 -6.49
C ASP A 102 -4.16 12.31 -6.11
N TRP A 103 -4.21 11.76 -4.89
CA TRP A 103 -5.43 11.11 -4.40
C TRP A 103 -6.59 12.11 -4.27
N LYS A 104 -6.33 13.29 -3.72
CA LYS A 104 -7.34 14.34 -3.52
C LYS A 104 -7.91 14.87 -4.84
N SER A 105 -7.07 14.97 -5.88
CA SER A 105 -7.46 15.36 -7.23
C SER A 105 -8.20 14.27 -8.01
N GLY A 106 -8.35 13.06 -7.44
CA GLY A 106 -9.06 11.95 -8.08
C GLY A 106 -8.18 11.02 -8.92
N THR A 107 -6.86 11.20 -8.92
CA THR A 107 -5.90 10.36 -9.68
C THR A 107 -5.85 8.91 -9.16
N PHE A 108 -6.29 8.69 -7.92
CA PHE A 108 -6.52 7.38 -7.31
C PHE A 108 -8.04 7.16 -7.10
N PRO A 109 -8.79 6.81 -8.16
CA PRO A 109 -10.25 6.82 -8.13
C PRO A 109 -10.83 5.77 -7.18
N ASN A 110 -10.20 4.59 -7.11
CA ASN A 110 -10.72 3.44 -6.35
C ASN A 110 -10.21 3.38 -4.90
N LEU A 111 -9.21 4.19 -4.55
CA LEU A 111 -8.52 4.09 -3.27
C LEU A 111 -9.47 4.46 -2.12
N GLN A 112 -9.73 3.47 -1.26
CA GLN A 112 -10.58 3.59 -0.08
C GLN A 112 -9.79 3.51 1.23
N TYR A 113 -8.58 2.93 1.19
CA TYR A 113 -7.71 2.83 2.36
C TYR A 113 -6.24 2.92 1.96
N SER A 114 -5.51 3.80 2.62
CA SER A 114 -4.06 3.85 2.55
C SER A 114 -3.43 3.93 3.93
N SER A 115 -2.33 3.21 4.12
CA SER A 115 -1.54 3.24 5.34
C SER A 115 -0.07 3.14 4.97
N THR A 116 0.69 4.18 5.29
CA THR A 116 2.13 4.22 5.02
C THR A 116 2.89 4.50 6.30
N LYS A 117 3.79 3.59 6.65
CA LYS A 117 4.76 3.74 7.73
C LYS A 117 6.15 3.86 7.13
N SER A 118 6.68 5.08 7.16
CA SER A 118 8.00 5.44 6.65
C SER A 118 8.93 5.83 7.78
N SER A 119 10.22 5.48 7.67
CA SER A 119 11.24 5.99 8.60
C SER A 119 11.59 7.47 8.35
N LEU A 120 11.14 8.05 7.24
CA LEU A 120 11.44 9.43 6.83
C LEU A 120 10.27 10.40 7.02
N LEU A 121 9.15 9.93 7.59
CA LEU A 121 8.02 10.79 7.93
C LEU A 121 8.15 11.27 9.37
N SER A 122 8.16 12.60 9.56
CA SER A 122 8.14 13.16 10.91
C SER A 122 6.76 13.00 11.54
N LYS A 123 6.72 13.05 12.88
CA LYS A 123 5.45 13.10 13.64
C LYS A 123 4.67 14.40 13.41
N THR A 124 5.34 15.41 12.87
CA THR A 124 4.80 16.74 12.57
C THR A 124 4.45 16.88 11.10
N PHE A 125 4.48 15.80 10.32
CA PHE A 125 4.10 15.82 8.92
C PHE A 125 2.66 16.33 8.79
N THR A 126 2.47 17.29 7.89
CA THR A 126 1.18 17.91 7.59
C THR A 126 0.87 17.78 6.12
N ALA A 127 -0.42 17.76 5.80
CA ALA A 127 -0.90 17.80 4.42
C ALA A 127 -2.25 18.51 4.35
N PHE A 128 -2.68 18.86 3.13
CA PHE A 128 -3.98 19.51 2.88
C PHE A 128 -4.19 20.86 3.58
N GLY A 129 -3.10 21.52 4.00
CA GLY A 129 -3.16 22.75 4.81
C GLY A 129 -3.64 22.53 6.24
N LEU A 130 -3.71 21.27 6.70
CA LEU A 130 -4.10 20.93 8.08
C LEU A 130 -2.88 21.01 9.02
N PRO A 131 -3.06 21.48 10.27
CA PRO A 131 -1.98 21.56 11.25
C PRO A 131 -1.50 20.19 11.74
N SER A 132 -2.33 19.15 11.58
CA SER A 132 -2.05 17.77 11.94
C SER A 132 -2.93 16.84 11.11
N LEU A 133 -2.43 15.66 10.76
CA LEU A 133 -3.21 14.57 10.16
C LEU A 133 -3.78 13.61 11.23
N GLN A 134 -3.58 13.95 12.50
CA GLN A 134 -4.11 13.25 13.66
C GLN A 134 -4.94 14.21 14.53
N ASP A 135 -6.19 13.84 14.82
CA ASP A 135 -7.00 14.49 15.85
C ASP A 135 -6.51 14.03 17.23
N THR A 136 -5.89 14.96 17.95
CA THR A 136 -5.38 14.75 19.31
C THR A 136 -6.29 15.34 20.37
N VAL A 137 -7.34 16.08 19.97
CA VAL A 137 -8.26 16.77 20.88
C VAL A 137 -9.42 15.85 21.24
N ASN A 138 -9.99 15.16 20.25
CA ASN A 138 -11.06 14.19 20.45
C ASN A 138 -10.88 12.99 19.52
N PRO A 139 -9.84 12.17 19.73
CA PRO A 139 -9.54 11.05 18.86
C PRO A 139 -10.70 10.04 18.83
N GLN A 140 -11.19 9.76 17.63
CA GLN A 140 -12.23 8.75 17.39
C GLN A 140 -11.66 7.53 16.67
N ASP A 141 -12.28 6.37 16.89
CA ASP A 141 -11.97 5.16 16.13
C ASP A 141 -12.87 5.08 14.89
N HIS A 142 -12.26 5.30 13.73
CA HIS A 142 -12.92 5.21 12.44
C HIS A 142 -12.74 3.81 11.87
N ARG A 143 -13.83 3.04 11.85
CA ARG A 143 -13.86 1.68 11.31
C ARG A 143 -14.63 1.61 10.00
N ARG A 144 -14.08 0.88 9.03
CA ARG A 144 -14.72 0.61 7.75
C ARG A 144 -14.33 -0.76 7.23
N THR A 145 -15.29 -1.49 6.68
CA THR A 145 -15.01 -2.72 5.93
C THR A 145 -14.61 -2.38 4.51
N VAL A 146 -13.41 -2.79 4.09
CA VAL A 146 -12.88 -2.58 2.73
C VAL A 146 -12.38 -3.93 2.22
N LEU A 147 -12.88 -4.37 1.06
CA LEU A 147 -12.59 -5.69 0.49
C LEU A 147 -12.86 -6.86 1.47
N GLY A 148 -13.92 -6.76 2.28
CA GLY A 148 -14.27 -7.79 3.26
C GLY A 148 -13.46 -7.77 4.56
N TYR A 149 -12.42 -6.94 4.65
CA TYR A 149 -11.58 -6.80 5.85
C TYR A 149 -11.94 -5.54 6.63
N LEU A 150 -12.07 -5.67 7.96
CA LEU A 150 -12.22 -4.51 8.85
C LEU A 150 -10.92 -3.72 8.87
N ARG A 151 -11.00 -2.43 8.58
CA ARG A 151 -9.91 -1.45 8.70
C ARG A 151 -10.31 -0.44 9.75
N SER A 152 -9.38 -0.13 10.66
CA SER A 152 -9.59 0.82 11.75
C SER A 152 -8.47 1.85 11.74
N VAL A 153 -8.83 3.10 11.95
CA VAL A 153 -7.89 4.20 12.11
C VAL A 153 -8.31 5.02 13.33
N TYR A 154 -7.37 5.22 14.24
CA TYR A 154 -7.61 5.97 15.46
C TYR A 154 -7.12 7.42 15.32
N GLY A 155 -7.98 8.37 15.66
CA GLY A 155 -7.67 9.80 15.65
C GLY A 155 -7.42 10.35 14.26
N SER A 156 -8.10 9.84 13.22
CA SER A 156 -7.97 10.43 11.89
C SER A 156 -8.72 11.75 11.74
N VAL A 157 -8.22 12.57 10.82
CA VAL A 157 -8.91 13.78 10.35
C VAL A 157 -9.71 13.47 9.07
N ASN A 158 -10.85 14.14 8.90
CA ASN A 158 -11.67 14.01 7.70
C ASN A 158 -11.14 14.91 6.58
N VAL A 159 -10.86 14.33 5.42
CA VAL A 159 -10.45 15.05 4.21
C VAL A 159 -11.33 14.59 3.05
N GLN A 160 -11.84 15.53 2.26
CA GLN A 160 -12.65 15.25 1.08
C GLN A 160 -11.83 15.42 -0.19
N LYS A 161 -12.14 14.59 -1.20
CA LYS A 161 -11.64 14.78 -2.56
C LYS A 161 -12.28 16.04 -3.17
N ASP A 162 -11.61 16.60 -4.16
CA ASP A 162 -12.10 17.82 -4.84
C ASP A 162 -13.39 17.57 -5.64
N ASP A 163 -13.68 16.31 -5.99
CA ASP A 163 -14.91 15.87 -6.66
C ASP A 163 -16.13 15.74 -5.72
N GLY A 164 -15.99 16.11 -4.44
CA GLY A 164 -17.04 16.02 -3.43
C GLY A 164 -17.24 14.61 -2.85
N VAL A 165 -16.50 13.60 -3.33
CA VAL A 165 -16.54 12.26 -2.75
C VAL A 165 -15.75 12.26 -1.44
N SER A 166 -16.46 12.07 -0.34
CA SER A 166 -15.85 11.89 0.98
C SER A 166 -15.16 10.53 1.06
N CYS A 167 -13.85 10.50 1.29
CA CYS A 167 -13.19 9.29 1.78
C CYS A 167 -12.63 9.57 3.17
N CYS A 168 -13.17 8.87 4.17
CA CYS A 168 -12.60 8.85 5.50
C CYS A 168 -11.22 8.18 5.49
N SER A 169 -10.28 8.87 6.15
CA SER A 169 -9.24 8.32 7.00
C SER A 169 -8.01 7.70 6.32
N SER A 170 -7.03 8.55 5.99
CA SER A 170 -5.63 8.14 5.90
C SER A 170 -5.06 7.93 7.30
N SER A 171 -4.77 6.69 7.67
CA SER A 171 -3.95 6.40 8.85
C SER A 171 -2.48 6.52 8.47
N PHE A 172 -1.84 7.62 8.86
CA PHE A 172 -0.39 7.65 9.00
C PHE A 172 -0.06 7.09 10.39
N LEU A 173 -0.19 5.76 10.54
CA LEU A 173 0.13 5.10 11.80
C LEU A 173 1.65 4.94 11.93
N HIS A 174 2.18 5.50 13.02
CA HIS A 174 3.58 5.43 13.43
C HIS A 174 4.05 4.04 13.87
#